data_AF-T1IS05-F1
#
_entry.id   AF-T1IS05-F1
#
_cell.length_a   1.000
_cell.length_b   1.000
_cell.length_c   1.000
_cell.angle_alpha   90.00
_cell.angle_beta   90.00
_cell.angle_gamma   90.00
#
_symmetry.space_group_name_H-M   'P 1'
#
loop_
_entity.id
_entity.type
_entity.pdbx_description
1 polymer ?
#
loop_
_entity_poly.entity_id
_entity_poly.type
_entity_poly.pdbx_seq_one_letter_code
_entity_poly.pdbx_strand_id
1 'polypeptide(L)'
;MDSVLIRCFKCDAKNLLPVQQLSGDVRCQLCGLQVFQHQKAGIDSHLEEELCSYCNSNVDPDKIKSHNDVCDMYPINCRFCNREFIRQTMNVHERECDRNLRWCKYSPIGCQFQGTQLETEKHEVGNFHGELVMKLLLNLQTEQSSNATVLARSLNELMSLKDDNSRRNSSAGVECQDVSPSNNECCIKMKAKQDNMEEIISKQEIKIEQQTDELMAQNTQWKHEYGIDSLVKDMFDQQSEKVQRLEESLTTCWTVIEELTKQQTEQCDKVENHENTLNAVITANNCLTKSVAEDKKFLSNKMDDLSRKQNDLEDDLARDKDKLDKNCTQQNEMRQQLEKVENNCNKKVDEMELAWTNKRSSFEFVWKVENFARVQQSAKSGTRTVVYSDPFYSSEFGYKMRLMLYPNGNGACTGTHLSIYRQMMKGRNDAVLKWPIEYTGDVTILDQLNYKEHHSYKIESDLIKFREYYAKPINEFNTGVGFPAFISLEKLKPLYLVDDAIFIKLEIKMN
;
A
#
# COMPACT_ATOMS: atom_id res chain seq x y z
N MET A 1 -16.75 -34.14 11.12
CA MET A 1 -17.20 -32.74 10.96
C MET A 1 -16.52 -32.23 9.71
N ASP A 2 -17.23 -32.31 8.59
CA ASP A 2 -16.64 -32.16 7.26
C ASP A 2 -16.23 -30.71 7.02
N SER A 3 -14.97 -30.52 6.63
CA SER A 3 -14.38 -29.23 6.27
C SER A 3 -13.95 -29.28 4.81
N VAL A 4 -14.32 -28.27 4.02
CA VAL A 4 -13.99 -28.19 2.59
C VAL A 4 -12.83 -27.22 2.39
N LEU A 5 -11.85 -27.61 1.57
CA LEU A 5 -10.72 -26.76 1.19
C LEU A 5 -11.08 -25.96 -0.06
N ILE A 6 -11.13 -24.64 0.06
CA ILE A 6 -11.48 -23.72 -1.04
C ILE A 6 -10.29 -22.82 -1.36
N ARG A 7 -9.98 -22.62 -2.65
CA ARG A 7 -8.94 -21.68 -3.09
C ARG A 7 -9.54 -20.36 -3.55
N CYS A 8 -8.91 -19.26 -3.16
CA CYS A 8 -9.29 -17.94 -3.64
C CYS A 8 -8.86 -17.72 -5.10
N PHE A 9 -9.79 -17.33 -5.97
CA PHE A 9 -9.50 -17.06 -7.39
C PHE A 9 -8.43 -15.97 -7.63
N LYS A 10 -8.26 -15.03 -6.68
CA LYS A 10 -7.35 -13.89 -6.85
C LYS A 10 -5.94 -14.12 -6.25
N CYS A 11 -5.83 -14.83 -5.14
CA CYS A 11 -4.55 -15.00 -4.42
C CYS A 11 -4.15 -16.46 -4.18
N ASP A 12 -4.92 -17.42 -4.72
CA ASP A 12 -4.73 -18.88 -4.62
C ASP A 12 -4.64 -19.44 -3.18
N ALA A 13 -4.99 -18.62 -2.19
CA ALA A 13 -4.92 -19.01 -0.79
C ALA A 13 -5.97 -20.07 -0.44
N LYS A 14 -5.51 -21.12 0.26
CA LYS A 14 -6.32 -22.23 0.74
C LYS A 14 -7.06 -21.84 2.03
N ASN A 15 -8.39 -21.89 2.00
CA ASN A 15 -9.27 -21.63 3.14
C ASN A 15 -9.95 -22.95 3.52
N LEU A 16 -9.82 -23.38 4.77
CA LEU A 16 -10.59 -24.50 5.33
C LEU A 16 -11.87 -23.94 5.95
N LEU A 17 -13.03 -24.40 5.48
CA LEU A 17 -14.32 -23.97 6.02
C LEU A 17 -15.20 -25.16 6.44
N PRO A 18 -15.87 -25.10 7.59
CA PRO A 18 -16.88 -26.09 7.98
C PRO A 18 -18.09 -26.03 7.02
N VAL A 19 -18.62 -27.19 6.62
CA VAL A 19 -19.74 -27.30 5.66
C VAL A 19 -20.98 -26.47 6.07
N GLN A 20 -21.17 -26.23 7.37
CA GLN A 20 -22.28 -25.44 7.92
C GLN A 20 -22.20 -23.93 7.64
N GLN A 21 -21.06 -23.41 7.16
CA GLN A 21 -20.87 -22.00 6.80
C GLN A 21 -20.94 -21.71 5.29
N LEU A 22 -21.28 -22.70 4.47
CA LEU A 22 -21.37 -22.54 3.01
C LEU A 22 -22.64 -21.81 2.55
N SER A 23 -23.64 -21.65 3.42
CA SER A 23 -24.83 -20.83 3.15
C SER A 23 -24.59 -19.37 3.55
N GLY A 24 -23.89 -18.62 2.71
CA GLY A 24 -23.68 -17.18 2.86
C GLY A 24 -22.49 -16.65 2.03
N ASP A 25 -22.30 -15.33 2.05
CA ASP A 25 -21.21 -14.64 1.38
C ASP A 25 -19.85 -14.97 2.02
N VAL A 26 -19.24 -16.09 1.64
CA VAL A 26 -17.91 -16.49 2.11
C VAL A 26 -16.88 -15.54 1.53
N ARG A 27 -16.12 -14.83 2.38
CA ARG A 27 -15.03 -13.93 1.95
C ARG A 27 -13.65 -14.54 2.22
N CYS A 28 -12.70 -14.28 1.33
CA CYS A 28 -11.33 -14.72 1.51
C CYS A 28 -10.70 -13.97 2.68
N GLN A 29 -10.11 -14.70 3.63
CA GLN A 29 -9.49 -14.11 4.82
C GLN A 29 -8.27 -13.22 4.51
N LEU A 30 -7.69 -13.33 3.31
CA LEU A 30 -6.48 -12.59 2.93
C LEU A 30 -6.77 -11.38 2.04
N CYS A 31 -7.78 -11.43 1.18
CA CYS A 31 -8.06 -10.35 0.22
C CYS A 31 -9.45 -9.73 0.35
N GLY A 32 -10.31 -10.25 1.24
CA GLY A 32 -11.63 -9.69 1.55
C GLY A 32 -12.70 -9.82 0.46
N LEU A 33 -12.36 -10.37 -0.71
CA LEU A 33 -13.32 -10.63 -1.80
C LEU A 33 -14.18 -11.86 -1.51
N GLN A 34 -15.46 -11.79 -1.93
CA GLN A 34 -16.38 -12.93 -1.93
C GLN A 34 -15.82 -14.07 -2.79
N VAL A 35 -15.84 -15.28 -2.24
CA VAL A 35 -15.28 -16.49 -2.82
C VAL A 35 -16.35 -17.33 -3.52
N PHE A 36 -17.65 -17.09 -3.28
CA PHE A 36 -18.76 -17.75 -3.96
C PHE A 36 -20.05 -16.91 -3.96
N GLN A 37 -20.82 -16.95 -5.06
CA GLN A 37 -22.23 -16.50 -5.11
C GLN A 37 -23.12 -17.73 -5.32
N HIS A 38 -24.09 -17.93 -4.42
CA HIS A 38 -24.99 -19.09 -4.34
C HIS A 38 -26.16 -18.97 -5.33
N GLN A 39 -26.66 -20.08 -5.87
CA GLN A 39 -28.02 -20.16 -6.42
C GLN A 39 -28.83 -21.23 -5.69
N LYS A 40 -29.95 -20.81 -5.07
CA LYS A 40 -31.32 -21.32 -5.26
C LYS A 40 -32.19 -21.08 -4.01
N ALA A 41 -33.26 -20.30 -4.20
CA ALA A 41 -34.55 -20.56 -3.57
C ALA A 41 -35.50 -20.94 -4.72
N GLY A 42 -36.13 -22.11 -4.60
CA GLY A 42 -36.76 -22.81 -5.72
C GLY A 42 -38.09 -22.25 -6.19
N ILE A 43 -38.50 -22.71 -7.37
CA ILE A 43 -39.88 -23.04 -7.79
C ILE A 43 -39.76 -24.06 -8.94
N ASP A 44 -40.73 -24.96 -8.99
CA ASP A 44 -40.95 -26.13 -9.83
C ASP A 44 -40.67 -26.04 -11.35
N SER A 45 -40.52 -27.26 -11.90
CA SER A 45 -40.89 -27.74 -13.24
C SER A 45 -39.80 -27.82 -14.34
N HIS A 46 -39.53 -29.08 -14.71
CA HIS A 46 -39.16 -29.59 -16.03
C HIS A 46 -38.11 -28.86 -16.87
N LEU A 47 -36.85 -29.34 -16.78
CA LEU A 47 -35.90 -29.67 -17.86
C LEU A 47 -34.51 -29.79 -17.20
N GLU A 48 -33.90 -30.99 -17.25
CA GLU A 48 -32.51 -31.18 -16.82
C GLU A 48 -31.60 -30.49 -17.83
N GLU A 49 -31.32 -29.21 -17.58
CA GLU A 49 -30.32 -28.43 -18.28
C GLU A 49 -28.95 -28.70 -17.63
N GLU A 50 -28.14 -29.55 -18.27
CA GLU A 50 -26.76 -29.82 -17.84
C GLU A 50 -25.87 -28.61 -18.17
N LEU A 51 -25.25 -28.04 -17.13
CA LEU A 51 -24.31 -26.93 -17.26
C LEU A 51 -22.92 -27.47 -17.64
N CYS A 52 -22.20 -26.75 -18.51
CA CYS A 52 -20.79 -27.06 -18.79
C CYS A 52 -19.95 -26.93 -17.51
N SER A 53 -19.17 -27.96 -17.18
CA SER A 53 -18.35 -28.02 -15.97
C SER A 53 -17.22 -26.97 -15.88
N TYR A 54 -16.88 -26.30 -16.99
CA TYR A 54 -15.79 -25.32 -17.05
C TYR A 54 -16.28 -23.87 -17.06
N CYS A 55 -17.35 -23.56 -17.82
CA CYS A 55 -17.87 -22.19 -17.94
C CYS A 55 -19.24 -22.00 -17.27
N ASN A 56 -19.85 -23.06 -16.73
CA ASN A 56 -21.20 -23.07 -16.14
C ASN A 56 -22.29 -22.49 -17.06
N SER A 57 -22.06 -22.46 -18.37
CA SER A 57 -23.09 -22.11 -19.35
C SER A 57 -23.95 -23.33 -19.65
N ASN A 58 -25.23 -23.10 -19.92
CA ASN A 58 -26.15 -24.15 -20.29
C ASN A 58 -25.81 -24.68 -21.70
N VAL A 59 -25.50 -25.97 -21.82
CA VAL A 59 -25.05 -26.59 -23.07
C VAL A 59 -25.76 -27.92 -23.24
N ASP A 60 -26.34 -28.11 -24.42
CA ASP A 60 -26.93 -29.37 -24.85
C ASP A 60 -25.91 -30.54 -24.67
N PRO A 61 -26.23 -31.60 -23.91
CA PRO A 61 -25.31 -32.71 -23.63
C PRO A 61 -24.71 -33.35 -24.89
N ASP A 62 -25.47 -33.41 -25.98
CA ASP A 62 -25.00 -33.97 -27.25
C ASP A 62 -23.97 -33.07 -27.95
N LYS A 63 -23.91 -31.78 -27.58
CA LYS A 63 -23.00 -30.76 -28.13
C LYS A 63 -21.91 -30.34 -27.15
N ILE A 64 -21.78 -30.98 -25.98
CA ILE A 64 -20.75 -30.62 -25.00
C ILE A 64 -19.33 -30.76 -25.56
N LYS A 65 -19.09 -31.72 -26.46
CA LYS A 65 -17.80 -31.90 -27.12
C LYS A 65 -17.45 -30.75 -28.06
N SER A 66 -18.40 -30.27 -28.86
CA SER A 66 -18.17 -29.12 -29.74
C SER A 66 -18.13 -27.80 -28.99
N HIS A 67 -18.80 -27.70 -27.84
CA HIS A 67 -18.67 -26.56 -26.93
C HIS A 67 -17.26 -26.44 -26.34
N ASN A 68 -16.63 -27.54 -25.94
CA ASN A 68 -15.27 -27.54 -25.40
C ASN A 68 -14.22 -26.93 -26.37
N ASP A 69 -14.45 -27.06 -27.68
CA ASP A 69 -13.60 -26.49 -28.71
C ASP A 69 -13.67 -24.94 -28.76
N VAL A 70 -14.76 -24.35 -28.30
CA VAL A 70 -15.02 -22.89 -28.29
C VAL A 70 -15.14 -22.29 -26.89
N CYS A 71 -15.10 -23.11 -25.84
CA CYS A 71 -15.25 -22.66 -24.46
C CYS A 71 -13.97 -22.00 -23.96
N ASP A 72 -14.10 -20.73 -23.54
CA ASP A 72 -12.99 -19.90 -23.03
C ASP A 72 -12.38 -20.45 -21.74
N MET A 73 -13.18 -21.17 -20.95
CA MET A 73 -12.75 -21.77 -19.69
C MET A 73 -12.17 -23.18 -19.86
N TYR A 74 -12.19 -23.74 -21.07
CA TYR A 74 -11.70 -25.08 -21.34
C TYR A 74 -10.16 -25.12 -21.31
N PRO A 75 -9.53 -26.09 -20.62
CA PRO A 75 -8.08 -26.26 -20.63
C PRO A 75 -7.55 -26.70 -22.00
N ILE A 76 -6.50 -26.05 -22.48
CA ILE A 76 -5.78 -26.38 -23.72
C ILE A 76 -4.27 -26.40 -23.49
N ASN A 77 -3.53 -27.21 -24.25
CA ASN A 77 -2.08 -27.28 -24.15
C ASN A 77 -1.40 -26.18 -24.98
N CYS A 78 -0.36 -25.57 -24.43
CA CYS A 78 0.51 -24.66 -25.16
C CYS A 78 1.33 -25.41 -26.22
N ARG A 79 1.34 -24.95 -27.47
CA ARG A 79 2.10 -25.58 -28.58
C ARG A 79 3.63 -25.58 -28.41
N PHE A 80 4.17 -24.73 -27.54
CA PHE A 80 5.61 -24.55 -27.34
C PHE A 80 6.12 -25.31 -26.11
N CYS A 81 5.40 -25.25 -24.99
CA CYS A 81 5.81 -25.90 -23.75
C CYS A 81 4.97 -27.11 -23.33
N ASN A 82 3.89 -27.42 -24.06
CA ASN A 82 2.95 -28.52 -23.82
C ASN A 82 2.25 -28.53 -22.44
N ARG A 83 2.39 -27.46 -21.62
CA ARG A 83 1.65 -27.30 -20.36
C ARG A 83 0.21 -26.86 -20.61
N GLU A 84 -0.71 -27.28 -19.75
CA GLU A 84 -2.15 -26.97 -19.83
C GLU A 84 -2.47 -25.59 -19.23
N PHE A 85 -3.25 -24.80 -19.95
CA PHE A 85 -3.74 -23.49 -19.52
C PHE A 85 -5.20 -23.31 -19.94
N ILE A 86 -5.92 -22.44 -19.23
CA ILE A 86 -7.28 -22.06 -19.62
C ILE A 86 -7.22 -21.29 -20.95
N ARG A 87 -8.08 -21.63 -21.92
CA ARG A 87 -8.08 -21.04 -23.28
C ARG A 87 -8.03 -19.50 -23.27
N GLN A 88 -8.82 -18.86 -22.41
CA GLN A 88 -8.82 -17.39 -22.26
C GLN A 88 -7.45 -16.81 -21.88
N THR A 89 -6.65 -17.55 -21.11
CA THR A 89 -5.32 -17.13 -20.63
C THR A 89 -4.17 -17.54 -21.55
N MET A 90 -4.45 -18.33 -22.60
CA MET A 90 -3.41 -18.84 -23.51
C MET A 90 -2.66 -17.71 -24.23
N ASN A 91 -3.34 -16.63 -24.61
CA ASN A 91 -2.71 -15.46 -25.24
C ASN A 91 -1.74 -14.72 -24.30
N VAL A 92 -1.93 -14.81 -22.98
CA VAL A 92 -1.00 -14.23 -22.00
C VAL A 92 0.19 -15.17 -21.86
N HIS A 93 -0.07 -16.47 -21.69
CA HIS A 93 0.99 -17.47 -21.59
C HIS A 93 1.87 -17.52 -22.84
N GLU A 94 1.33 -17.47 -24.06
CA GLU A 94 2.14 -17.51 -25.29
C GLU A 94 3.16 -16.38 -25.35
N ARG A 95 2.87 -15.20 -24.76
CA ARG A 95 3.81 -14.08 -24.70
C ARG A 95 4.95 -14.27 -23.68
N GLU A 96 4.68 -15.05 -22.65
CA GLU A 96 5.58 -15.33 -21.52
C GLU A 96 6.18 -16.74 -21.59
N CYS A 97 5.87 -17.52 -22.62
CA CYS A 97 6.29 -18.91 -22.71
C CYS A 97 7.79 -19.00 -22.97
N ASP A 98 8.55 -19.54 -22.01
CA ASP A 98 10.01 -19.73 -22.09
C ASP A 98 10.49 -20.54 -23.31
N ARG A 99 9.58 -21.25 -23.99
CA ARG A 99 9.87 -22.03 -25.20
C ARG A 99 9.42 -21.35 -26.51
N ASN A 100 8.71 -20.22 -26.44
CA ASN A 100 8.32 -19.41 -27.60
C ASN A 100 9.32 -18.25 -27.79
N LEU A 101 10.54 -18.61 -28.21
CA LEU A 101 11.61 -17.64 -28.41
C LEU A 101 11.57 -17.04 -29.82
N ARG A 102 11.68 -15.71 -29.91
CA ARG A 102 11.67 -14.94 -31.15
C ARG A 102 12.91 -14.05 -31.24
N TRP A 103 13.32 -13.79 -32.46
CA TRP A 103 14.43 -12.87 -32.77
C TRP A 103 13.92 -11.43 -32.75
N CYS A 104 14.79 -10.49 -32.34
CA CYS A 104 14.51 -9.06 -32.42
C CYS A 104 14.27 -8.60 -33.87
N LYS A 105 13.31 -7.67 -34.09
CA LYS A 105 13.05 -7.10 -35.43
C LYS A 105 14.25 -6.42 -36.09
N TYR A 106 15.24 -5.99 -35.29
CA TYR A 106 16.47 -5.37 -35.76
C TYR A 106 17.61 -6.37 -35.99
N SER A 107 17.32 -7.68 -35.98
CA SER A 107 18.31 -8.71 -36.32
C SER A 107 18.96 -8.53 -37.71
N PRO A 108 18.25 -8.11 -38.77
CA PRO A 108 18.86 -7.85 -40.09
C PRO A 108 19.92 -6.73 -40.10
N ILE A 109 19.86 -5.81 -39.13
CA ILE A 109 20.84 -4.72 -38.98
C ILE A 109 21.90 -5.02 -37.91
N GLY A 110 21.97 -6.26 -37.43
CA GLY A 110 23.05 -6.76 -36.56
C GLY A 110 22.69 -6.99 -35.10
N CYS A 111 21.41 -6.87 -34.69
CA CYS A 111 20.99 -7.21 -33.32
C CYS A 111 21.00 -8.74 -33.09
N GLN A 112 21.65 -9.20 -32.03
CA GLN A 112 21.78 -10.63 -31.71
C GLN A 112 20.79 -11.13 -30.65
N PHE A 113 19.85 -10.28 -30.23
CA PHE A 113 18.93 -10.62 -29.14
C PHE A 113 17.83 -11.61 -29.58
N GLN A 114 17.63 -12.64 -28.76
CA GLN A 114 16.58 -13.64 -28.88
C GLN A 114 15.95 -13.86 -27.50
N GLY A 115 14.61 -13.81 -27.40
CA GLY A 115 13.90 -13.95 -26.13
C GLY A 115 12.43 -14.27 -26.32
N THR A 116 11.68 -14.38 -25.23
CA THR A 116 10.21 -14.46 -25.29
C THR A 116 9.61 -13.20 -25.93
N GLN A 117 8.33 -13.23 -26.31
CA GLN A 117 7.70 -12.05 -26.92
C GLN A 117 7.75 -10.84 -25.96
N LEU A 118 7.46 -11.05 -24.68
CA LEU A 118 7.51 -9.98 -23.67
C LEU A 118 8.93 -9.40 -23.50
N GLU A 119 9.96 -10.26 -23.49
CA GLU A 119 11.35 -9.82 -23.40
C GLU A 119 11.82 -9.09 -24.65
N THR A 120 11.37 -9.53 -25.83
CA THR A 120 11.69 -8.90 -27.12
C THR A 120 11.03 -7.54 -27.25
N GLU A 121 9.75 -7.40 -26.86
CA GLU A 121 9.06 -6.11 -26.83
C GLU A 121 9.75 -5.12 -25.87
N LYS A 122 10.17 -5.58 -24.68
CA LYS A 122 10.95 -4.74 -23.74
C LYS A 122 12.33 -4.35 -24.30
N HIS A 123 13.02 -5.28 -24.95
CA HIS A 123 14.32 -5.04 -25.57
C HIS A 123 14.22 -4.03 -26.72
N GLU A 124 13.18 -4.13 -27.57
CA GLU A 124 12.95 -3.25 -28.71
C GLU A 124 12.62 -1.80 -28.33
N VAL A 125 12.02 -1.58 -27.16
CA VAL A 125 11.75 -0.23 -26.60
C VAL A 125 13.04 0.43 -26.07
N GLY A 126 14.08 -0.35 -25.82
CA GLY A 126 15.38 0.16 -25.39
C GLY A 126 16.12 0.94 -26.48
N ASN A 127 17.03 1.83 -26.07
CA ASN A 127 17.80 2.68 -26.97
C ASN A 127 19.00 1.98 -27.65
N PHE A 128 19.10 0.65 -27.55
CA PHE A 128 20.23 -0.14 -28.04
C PHE A 128 20.34 -0.15 -29.58
N HIS A 129 19.20 0.05 -30.27
CA HIS A 129 19.14 0.06 -31.72
C HIS A 129 19.51 1.41 -32.35
N GLY A 130 19.53 2.49 -31.56
CA GLY A 130 19.84 3.84 -32.05
C GLY A 130 21.24 3.95 -32.64
N GLU A 131 22.24 3.33 -32.00
CA GLU A 131 23.63 3.32 -32.46
C GLU A 131 23.79 2.50 -33.77
N LEU A 132 23.10 1.36 -33.88
CA LEU A 132 23.11 0.53 -35.09
C LEU A 132 22.49 1.27 -36.29
N VAL A 133 21.37 1.96 -36.06
CA VAL A 133 20.70 2.77 -37.09
C VAL A 133 21.56 3.99 -37.47
N MET A 134 22.17 4.67 -36.50
CA MET A 134 23.05 5.81 -36.76
C MET A 134 24.25 5.40 -37.61
N LYS A 135 24.86 4.25 -37.31
CA LYS A 135 25.99 3.71 -38.07
C LYS A 135 25.59 3.33 -39.50
N LEU A 136 24.40 2.76 -39.69
CA LEU A 136 23.86 2.46 -41.01
C LEU A 136 23.63 3.74 -41.84
N LEU A 137 23.04 4.78 -41.22
CA LEU A 137 22.79 6.08 -41.86
C LEU A 137 24.09 6.79 -42.27
N LEU A 138 25.11 6.77 -41.40
CA LEU A 138 26.42 7.35 -41.71
C LEU A 138 27.08 6.66 -42.91
N ASN A 139 27.00 5.32 -42.97
CA ASN A 139 27.55 4.57 -44.10
C ASN A 139 26.81 4.88 -45.42
N LEU A 140 25.47 4.95 -45.39
CA LEU A 140 24.66 5.35 -46.55
C LEU A 140 24.99 6.76 -47.05
N GLN A 141 25.21 7.72 -46.14
CA GLN A 141 25.55 9.10 -46.48
C GLN A 141 26.96 9.20 -47.10
N THR A 142 27.92 8.41 -46.63
CA THR A 142 29.25 8.34 -47.24
C THR A 142 29.21 7.78 -48.67
N GLU A 143 28.38 6.77 -48.94
CA GLU A 143 28.23 6.21 -50.30
C GLU A 143 27.56 7.19 -51.27
N GLN A 144 26.54 7.94 -50.83
CA GLN A 144 25.88 8.95 -51.66
C GLN A 144 26.82 10.11 -52.04
N SER A 145 27.65 10.57 -51.10
CA SER A 145 28.65 11.62 -51.36
C SER A 145 29.71 11.20 -52.37
N SER A 146 30.13 9.93 -52.34
CA SER A 146 31.06 9.34 -53.31
C SER A 146 30.47 9.37 -54.73
N ASN A 147 29.21 8.98 -54.89
CA ASN A 147 28.56 8.93 -56.21
C ASN A 147 28.37 10.32 -56.84
N ALA A 148 28.08 11.35 -56.05
CA ALA A 148 27.95 12.73 -56.54
C ALA A 148 29.28 13.29 -57.10
N THR A 149 30.41 12.96 -56.46
CA THR A 149 31.74 13.39 -56.95
C THR A 149 32.18 12.70 -58.25
N VAL A 150 31.67 11.50 -58.54
CA VAL A 150 31.94 10.79 -59.80
C VAL A 150 31.20 11.45 -60.97
N LEU A 151 29.93 11.84 -60.78
CA LEU A 151 29.12 12.51 -61.80
C LEU A 151 29.66 13.90 -62.17
N ALA A 152 30.16 14.67 -61.20
CA ALA A 152 30.77 15.99 -61.46
C ALA A 152 32.05 15.90 -62.30
N ARG A 153 32.81 14.80 -62.18
CA ARG A 153 34.04 14.57 -62.94
C ARG A 153 33.75 14.28 -64.41
N SER A 154 32.70 13.50 -64.71
CA SER A 154 32.29 13.17 -66.08
C SER A 154 31.72 14.36 -66.87
N LEU A 155 31.11 15.34 -66.20
CA LEU A 155 30.59 16.56 -66.84
C LEU A 155 31.69 17.54 -67.29
N ASN A 156 32.81 17.60 -66.57
CA ASN A 156 33.94 18.46 -66.92
C ASN A 156 34.73 17.94 -68.14
N GLU A 157 34.75 16.63 -68.38
CA GLU A 157 35.43 16.05 -69.55
C GLU A 157 34.69 16.38 -70.87
N LEU A 158 33.35 16.44 -70.85
CA LEU A 158 32.51 16.74 -72.03
C LEU A 158 32.58 18.20 -72.49
N MET A 159 32.88 19.14 -71.59
CA MET A 159 33.02 20.56 -71.92
C MET A 159 34.32 20.87 -72.67
N SER A 160 35.38 20.08 -72.48
CA SER A 160 36.68 20.31 -73.15
C SER A 160 36.69 19.93 -74.64
N LEU A 161 35.81 19.04 -75.08
CA LEU A 161 35.77 18.52 -76.46
C LEU A 161 35.01 19.43 -77.44
N LYS A 162 34.33 20.48 -76.94
CA LYS A 162 33.52 21.40 -77.76
C LYS A 162 34.33 22.59 -78.33
N ASP A 163 35.44 22.95 -77.68
CA ASP A 163 36.23 24.13 -78.06
C ASP A 163 37.21 23.88 -79.23
N ASP A 164 37.54 22.62 -79.53
CA ASP A 164 38.49 22.27 -80.60
C ASP A 164 37.92 22.33 -82.02
N ASN A 165 36.60 22.41 -82.18
CA ASN A 165 35.95 22.28 -83.49
C ASN A 165 35.66 23.62 -84.22
N SER A 166 36.04 24.77 -83.64
CA SER A 166 35.71 26.11 -84.19
C SER A 166 36.87 26.83 -84.90
N ARG A 167 38.00 26.18 -85.22
CA ARG A 167 39.22 26.86 -85.73
C ARG A 167 39.79 26.39 -87.08
N ARG A 168 39.00 25.84 -88.01
CA ARG A 168 39.48 25.59 -89.39
C ARG A 168 38.40 25.89 -90.43
N ASN A 169 38.46 27.05 -91.09
CA ASN A 169 38.04 27.24 -92.49
C ASN A 169 38.32 28.68 -93.00
N SER A 170 39.27 28.84 -93.93
CA SER A 170 39.41 29.91 -94.98
C SER A 170 40.87 29.91 -95.47
N SER A 171 41.26 30.12 -96.74
CA SER A 171 40.73 30.03 -98.12
C SER A 171 41.96 30.34 -99.02
N ALA A 172 42.07 29.75 -100.21
CA ALA A 172 43.25 29.81 -101.10
C ALA A 172 43.07 30.70 -102.34
N GLY A 173 44.19 31.18 -102.91
CA GLY A 173 44.46 31.21 -104.36
C GLY A 173 44.41 32.56 -105.11
N VAL A 174 45.52 32.89 -105.78
CA VAL A 174 45.82 34.07 -106.63
C VAL A 174 45.94 33.61 -108.10
N GLU A 175 45.73 34.49 -109.09
CA GLU A 175 46.27 34.29 -110.45
C GLU A 175 46.74 35.59 -111.12
N CYS A 176 47.75 35.46 -112.01
CA CYS A 176 48.59 36.46 -112.67
C CYS A 176 48.09 36.85 -114.09
N GLN A 177 48.69 37.86 -114.74
CA GLN A 177 49.20 37.73 -116.14
C GLN A 177 49.97 38.95 -116.71
N ASP A 178 51.07 38.58 -117.39
CA ASP A 178 51.58 38.96 -118.72
C ASP A 178 52.09 40.36 -119.14
N VAL A 179 53.14 40.26 -119.97
CA VAL A 179 54.03 41.28 -120.57
C VAL A 179 53.73 41.40 -122.07
N SER A 180 54.00 42.56 -122.67
CA SER A 180 53.84 42.81 -124.11
C SER A 180 54.87 43.88 -124.63
N PRO A 181 55.05 44.12 -125.97
CA PRO A 181 56.33 44.05 -126.69
C PRO A 181 56.65 45.30 -127.59
N SER A 182 57.73 45.31 -128.40
CA SER A 182 57.79 46.12 -129.67
C SER A 182 58.98 45.86 -130.64
N ASN A 183 58.68 45.88 -131.96
CA ASN A 183 59.32 46.57 -133.12
C ASN A 183 60.76 46.20 -133.60
N ASN A 184 61.16 46.23 -134.88
CA ASN A 184 60.58 46.67 -136.18
C ASN A 184 61.31 46.06 -137.40
N GLU A 185 60.80 46.32 -138.61
CA GLU A 185 61.51 46.34 -139.93
C GLU A 185 61.60 45.04 -140.78
N CYS A 186 60.58 44.17 -140.76
CA CYS A 186 60.36 43.12 -141.78
C CYS A 186 58.97 43.26 -142.47
N CYS A 187 58.33 44.42 -142.26
CA CYS A 187 56.88 44.56 -142.27
C CYS A 187 56.20 44.55 -143.66
N ILE A 188 56.91 44.67 -144.77
CA ILE A 188 56.25 44.76 -146.09
C ILE A 188 56.06 43.37 -146.74
N LYS A 189 56.98 42.42 -146.51
CA LYS A 189 56.80 41.02 -146.95
C LYS A 189 55.99 40.19 -145.95
N MET A 190 56.01 40.58 -144.67
CA MET A 190 55.15 39.96 -143.65
C MET A 190 53.68 40.32 -143.85
N LYS A 191 53.33 41.54 -144.29
CA LYS A 191 51.92 41.97 -144.45
C LYS A 191 51.11 41.07 -145.39
N ALA A 192 51.62 40.71 -146.56
CA ALA A 192 50.89 39.84 -147.51
C ALA A 192 50.76 38.38 -147.03
N LYS A 193 51.72 37.87 -146.24
CA LYS A 193 51.59 36.56 -145.58
C LYS A 193 50.70 36.62 -144.34
N GLN A 194 50.68 37.77 -143.66
CA GLN A 194 49.88 38.03 -142.49
C GLN A 194 48.41 38.19 -142.87
N ASP A 195 48.07 38.88 -143.96
CA ASP A 195 46.67 39.02 -144.38
C ASP A 195 46.08 37.64 -144.80
N ASN A 196 46.88 36.77 -145.44
CA ASN A 196 46.46 35.39 -145.73
C ASN A 196 46.38 34.50 -144.47
N MET A 197 47.24 34.75 -143.49
CA MET A 197 47.20 34.05 -142.20
C MET A 197 46.04 34.55 -141.33
N GLU A 198 45.72 35.85 -141.36
CA GLU A 198 44.57 36.48 -140.70
C GLU A 198 43.25 35.96 -141.30
N GLU A 199 43.16 35.71 -142.61
CA GLU A 199 41.98 35.07 -143.21
C GLU A 199 41.82 33.60 -142.76
N ILE A 200 42.91 32.85 -142.63
CA ILE A 200 42.88 31.48 -142.09
C ILE A 200 42.53 31.48 -140.61
N ILE A 201 43.10 32.40 -139.83
CA ILE A 201 42.82 32.58 -138.40
C ILE A 201 41.36 32.95 -138.21
N SER A 202 40.81 33.91 -138.96
CA SER A 202 39.40 34.30 -138.87
C SER A 202 38.45 33.13 -139.20
N LYS A 203 38.79 32.31 -140.20
CA LYS A 203 38.03 31.08 -140.50
C LYS A 203 38.16 30.02 -139.40
N GLN A 204 39.31 29.91 -138.75
CA GLN A 204 39.52 29.01 -137.61
C GLN A 204 38.83 29.53 -136.35
N GLU A 205 38.81 30.84 -136.09
CA GLU A 205 38.14 31.49 -134.97
C GLU A 205 36.63 31.31 -135.06
N ILE A 206 36.02 31.58 -136.23
CA ILE A 206 34.59 31.32 -136.44
C ILE A 206 34.26 29.84 -136.24
N LYS A 207 35.16 28.94 -136.63
CA LYS A 207 34.97 27.50 -136.44
C LYS A 207 35.11 27.08 -134.98
N ILE A 208 36.04 27.69 -134.23
CA ILE A 208 36.20 27.47 -132.80
C ILE A 208 34.99 28.04 -132.05
N GLU A 209 34.50 29.22 -132.39
CA GLU A 209 33.27 29.78 -131.81
C GLU A 209 32.07 28.89 -132.09
N GLN A 210 31.89 28.43 -133.33
CA GLN A 210 30.82 27.48 -133.67
C GLN A 210 30.94 26.17 -132.88
N GLN A 211 32.14 25.63 -132.71
CA GLN A 211 32.38 24.42 -131.90
C GLN A 211 32.17 24.68 -130.39
N THR A 212 32.48 25.89 -129.92
CA THR A 212 32.30 26.28 -128.51
C THR A 212 30.82 26.46 -128.19
N ASP A 213 30.07 27.08 -129.08
CA ASP A 213 28.62 27.22 -128.97
C ASP A 213 27.91 25.86 -129.09
N GLU A 214 28.37 24.97 -129.98
CA GLU A 214 27.89 23.59 -130.04
C GLU A 214 28.19 22.82 -128.74
N LEU A 215 29.38 22.98 -128.17
CA LEU A 215 29.76 22.34 -126.91
C LEU A 215 28.95 22.90 -125.73
N MET A 216 28.70 24.21 -125.68
CA MET A 216 27.86 24.82 -124.64
C MET A 216 26.41 24.37 -124.79
N ALA A 217 25.86 24.36 -126.02
CA ALA A 217 24.52 23.86 -126.31
C ALA A 217 24.38 22.39 -125.91
N GLN A 218 25.35 21.54 -126.28
CA GLN A 218 25.44 20.16 -125.84
C GLN A 218 25.53 20.07 -124.31
N ASN A 219 26.30 20.91 -123.63
CA ASN A 219 26.41 20.88 -122.18
C ASN A 219 25.09 21.30 -121.48
N THR A 220 24.40 22.32 -121.97
CA THR A 220 23.04 22.65 -121.48
C THR A 220 22.03 21.56 -121.78
N GLN A 221 22.14 20.91 -122.93
CA GLN A 221 21.28 19.79 -123.29
C GLN A 221 21.56 18.58 -122.41
N TRP A 222 22.83 18.23 -122.15
CA TRP A 222 23.19 17.17 -121.21
C TRP A 222 22.73 17.50 -119.79
N LYS A 223 22.86 18.75 -119.32
CA LYS A 223 22.31 19.15 -118.01
C LYS A 223 20.79 18.95 -117.92
N HIS A 224 20.06 19.20 -119.01
CA HIS A 224 18.60 19.01 -119.08
C HIS A 224 18.21 17.53 -119.26
N GLU A 225 18.89 16.80 -120.14
CA GLU A 225 18.66 15.40 -120.50
C GLU A 225 19.02 14.44 -119.37
N TYR A 226 20.02 14.79 -118.54
CA TYR A 226 20.38 14.08 -117.32
C TYR A 226 19.75 14.68 -116.05
N GLY A 227 18.95 15.74 -116.15
CA GLY A 227 18.14 16.31 -115.06
C GLY A 227 18.93 16.74 -113.80
N ILE A 228 20.23 16.97 -113.92
CA ILE A 228 21.15 17.09 -112.77
C ILE A 228 20.76 18.27 -111.85
N ASP A 229 20.35 19.40 -112.41
CA ASP A 229 19.95 20.58 -111.62
C ASP A 229 18.64 20.36 -110.84
N SER A 230 17.68 19.61 -111.40
CA SER A 230 16.46 19.22 -110.70
C SER A 230 16.77 18.26 -109.56
N LEU A 231 17.63 17.26 -109.81
CA LEU A 231 17.95 16.22 -108.85
C LEU A 231 18.77 16.74 -107.67
N VAL A 232 19.71 17.66 -107.93
CA VAL A 232 20.48 18.36 -106.89
C VAL A 232 19.57 19.26 -106.05
N LYS A 233 18.61 19.96 -106.68
CA LYS A 233 17.63 20.78 -105.98
C LYS A 233 16.70 19.94 -105.11
N ASP A 234 16.16 18.83 -105.64
CA ASP A 234 15.31 17.91 -104.88
C ASP A 234 16.06 17.28 -103.69
N MET A 235 17.34 16.93 -103.86
CA MET A 235 18.19 16.44 -102.77
C MET A 235 18.43 17.51 -101.70
N PHE A 236 18.67 18.76 -102.11
CA PHE A 236 18.87 19.88 -101.19
C PHE A 236 17.58 20.20 -100.42
N ASP A 237 16.44 20.25 -101.11
CA ASP A 237 15.12 20.47 -100.52
C ASP A 237 14.77 19.32 -99.54
N GLN A 238 15.02 18.06 -99.92
CA GLN A 238 14.85 16.90 -99.04
C GLN A 238 15.74 16.96 -97.79
N GLN A 239 16.97 17.45 -97.93
CA GLN A 239 17.90 17.59 -96.81
C GLN A 239 17.51 18.78 -95.92
N SER A 240 17.06 19.88 -96.50
CA SER A 240 16.53 21.05 -95.78
C SER A 240 15.31 20.67 -94.95
N GLU A 241 14.38 19.88 -95.49
CA GLU A 241 13.24 19.36 -94.72
C GLU A 241 13.67 18.46 -93.56
N LYS A 242 14.70 17.61 -93.73
CA LYS A 242 15.22 16.77 -92.65
C LYS A 242 15.84 17.63 -91.54
N VAL A 243 16.59 18.67 -91.90
CA VAL A 243 17.16 19.62 -90.94
C VAL A 243 16.05 20.31 -90.16
N GLN A 244 15.02 20.83 -90.85
CA GLN A 244 13.90 21.49 -90.20
C GLN A 244 13.15 20.54 -89.24
N ARG A 245 12.89 19.29 -89.63
CA ARG A 245 12.27 18.28 -88.74
C ARG A 245 13.15 17.98 -87.51
N LEU A 246 14.47 17.96 -87.67
CA LEU A 246 15.40 17.77 -86.55
C LEU A 246 15.41 18.99 -85.63
N GLU A 247 15.35 20.21 -86.16
CA GLU A 247 15.27 21.45 -85.39
C GLU A 247 13.96 21.54 -84.58
N GLU A 248 12.83 21.17 -85.18
CA GLU A 248 11.53 21.08 -84.50
C GLU A 248 11.57 20.03 -83.37
N SER A 249 12.19 18.87 -83.62
CA SER A 249 12.38 17.82 -82.62
C SER A 249 13.31 18.28 -81.49
N LEU A 250 14.40 18.96 -81.79
CA LEU A 250 15.32 19.57 -80.82
C LEU A 250 14.62 20.61 -79.95
N THR A 251 13.80 21.46 -80.56
CA THR A 251 13.02 22.48 -79.84
C THR A 251 12.01 21.83 -78.90
N THR A 252 11.30 20.80 -79.36
CA THR A 252 10.38 20.03 -78.52
C THR A 252 11.13 19.38 -77.35
N CYS A 253 12.28 18.76 -77.62
CA CYS A 253 13.11 18.14 -76.60
C CYS A 253 13.63 19.16 -75.58
N TRP A 254 14.04 20.35 -76.02
CA TRP A 254 14.46 21.46 -75.17
C TRP A 254 13.33 21.90 -74.22
N THR A 255 12.11 22.08 -74.72
CA THR A 255 10.96 22.46 -73.86
C THR A 255 10.63 21.41 -72.80
N VAL A 256 10.75 20.12 -73.14
CA VAL A 256 10.58 19.03 -72.17
C VAL A 256 11.68 19.04 -71.11
N ILE A 257 12.93 19.31 -71.51
CA ILE A 257 14.06 19.43 -70.56
C ILE A 257 13.85 20.61 -69.62
N GLU A 258 13.39 21.77 -70.11
CA GLU A 258 13.08 22.93 -69.26
C GLU A 258 11.98 22.61 -68.24
N GLU A 259 10.89 21.96 -68.67
CA GLU A 259 9.80 21.58 -67.77
C GLU A 259 10.23 20.55 -66.73
N LEU A 260 11.00 19.52 -67.12
CA LEU A 260 11.57 18.55 -66.20
C LEU A 260 12.54 19.21 -65.21
N THR A 261 13.34 20.18 -65.66
CA THR A 261 14.26 20.93 -64.79
C THR A 261 13.48 21.73 -63.76
N LYS A 262 12.39 22.40 -64.17
CA LYS A 262 11.49 23.11 -63.25
C LYS A 262 10.86 22.17 -62.23
N GLN A 263 10.33 21.03 -62.66
CA GLN A 263 9.78 20.01 -61.75
C GLN A 263 10.82 19.47 -60.77
N GLN A 264 12.06 19.26 -61.24
CA GLN A 264 13.17 18.83 -60.39
C GLN A 264 13.48 19.88 -59.31
N THR A 265 13.53 21.17 -59.68
CA THR A 265 13.77 22.26 -58.70
C THR A 265 12.66 22.35 -57.66
N GLU A 266 11.38 22.27 -58.07
CA GLU A 266 10.25 22.27 -57.14
C GLU A 266 10.27 21.05 -56.21
N GLN A 267 10.74 19.89 -56.67
CA GLN A 267 10.92 18.71 -55.80
C GLN A 267 12.08 18.89 -54.83
N CYS A 268 13.21 19.47 -55.24
CA CYS A 268 14.33 19.78 -54.36
C CYS A 268 13.89 20.73 -53.22
N ASP A 269 13.19 21.81 -53.54
CA ASP A 269 12.67 22.76 -52.55
C ASP A 269 11.70 22.09 -51.57
N LYS A 270 10.84 21.20 -52.07
CA LYS A 270 9.95 20.40 -51.22
C LYS A 270 10.76 19.50 -50.28
N VAL A 271 11.76 18.78 -50.79
CA VAL A 271 12.60 17.89 -49.97
C VAL A 271 13.32 18.66 -48.87
N GLU A 272 13.90 19.82 -49.19
CA GLU A 272 14.55 20.70 -48.21
C GLU A 272 13.57 21.15 -47.11
N ASN A 273 12.35 21.52 -47.48
CA ASN A 273 11.33 21.91 -46.50
C ASN A 273 10.89 20.74 -45.59
N HIS A 274 10.78 19.52 -46.14
CA HIS A 274 10.50 18.32 -45.35
C HIS A 274 11.65 18.00 -44.40
N GLU A 275 12.90 18.14 -44.85
CA GLU A 275 14.09 17.94 -44.02
C GLU A 275 14.12 18.95 -42.86
N ASN A 276 13.87 20.23 -43.13
CA ASN A 276 13.78 21.27 -42.11
C ASN A 276 12.66 20.97 -41.08
N THR A 277 11.50 20.52 -41.55
CA THR A 277 10.39 20.11 -40.68
C THR A 277 10.78 18.90 -39.82
N LEU A 278 11.42 17.90 -40.41
CA LEU A 278 11.87 16.70 -39.71
C LEU A 278 12.90 17.05 -38.62
N ASN A 279 13.87 17.92 -38.93
CA ASN A 279 14.87 18.39 -37.98
C ASN A 279 14.23 19.17 -36.81
N ALA A 280 13.22 20.00 -37.07
CA ALA A 280 12.46 20.68 -36.03
C ALA A 280 11.71 19.69 -35.12
N VAL A 281 11.06 18.67 -35.70
CA VAL A 281 10.36 17.62 -34.96
C VAL A 281 11.33 16.78 -34.11
N ILE A 282 12.49 16.41 -34.65
CA ILE A 282 13.53 15.68 -33.91
C ILE A 282 14.00 16.52 -32.70
N THR A 283 14.24 17.81 -32.91
CA THR A 283 14.65 18.72 -31.85
C THR A 283 13.60 18.82 -30.75
N ALA A 284 12.33 18.99 -31.12
CA ALA A 284 11.21 19.02 -30.17
C ALA A 284 11.07 17.70 -29.39
N ASN A 285 11.18 16.56 -30.06
CA ASN A 285 11.13 15.24 -29.41
C ASN A 285 12.28 15.03 -28.43
N ASN A 286 13.49 15.46 -28.79
CA ASN A 286 14.65 15.39 -27.90
C ASN A 286 14.44 16.25 -26.64
N CYS A 287 13.90 17.47 -26.80
CA CYS A 287 13.54 18.33 -25.66
C CYS A 287 12.46 17.67 -24.78
N LEU A 288 11.42 17.09 -25.38
CA LEU A 288 10.37 16.38 -24.64
C LEU A 288 10.92 15.16 -23.89
N THR A 289 11.77 14.36 -24.53
CA THR A 289 12.40 13.20 -23.89
C THR A 289 13.25 13.61 -22.69
N LYS A 290 14.00 14.72 -22.81
CA LYS A 290 14.76 15.28 -21.70
C LYS A 290 13.84 15.72 -20.55
N SER A 291 12.79 16.48 -20.84
CA SER A 291 11.81 16.92 -19.82
C SER A 291 11.15 15.73 -19.11
N VAL A 292 10.73 14.71 -19.86
CA VAL A 292 10.11 13.49 -19.31
C VAL A 292 11.11 12.73 -18.42
N ALA A 293 12.39 12.68 -18.79
CA ALA A 293 13.42 12.04 -17.97
C ALA A 293 13.65 12.80 -16.65
N GLU A 294 13.64 14.14 -16.70
CA GLU A 294 13.76 15.00 -15.51
C GLU A 294 12.56 14.85 -14.58
N ASP A 295 11.34 14.88 -15.12
CA ASP A 295 10.10 14.66 -14.35
C ASP A 295 10.06 13.26 -13.74
N LYS A 296 10.45 12.23 -14.50
CA LYS A 296 10.55 10.86 -13.98
C LYS A 296 11.53 10.79 -12.80
N LYS A 297 12.69 11.43 -12.90
CA LYS A 297 13.68 11.47 -11.82
C LYS A 297 13.14 12.21 -10.60
N PHE A 298 12.47 13.34 -10.81
CA PHE A 298 11.83 14.10 -9.74
C PHE A 298 10.76 13.28 -9.00
N LEU A 299 9.87 12.62 -9.75
CA LEU A 299 8.83 11.77 -9.20
C LEU A 299 9.41 10.56 -8.47
N SER A 300 10.46 9.93 -9.01
CA SER A 300 11.17 8.83 -8.34
C SER A 300 11.72 9.27 -6.98
N ASN A 301 12.43 10.40 -6.92
CA ASN A 301 12.96 10.92 -5.66
C ASN A 301 11.85 11.21 -4.65
N LYS A 302 10.72 11.77 -5.12
CA LYS A 302 9.57 12.08 -4.25
C LYS A 302 8.89 10.83 -3.74
N MET A 303 8.84 9.76 -4.54
CA MET A 303 8.35 8.44 -4.13
C MET A 303 9.25 7.82 -3.06
N ASP A 304 10.57 7.95 -3.21
CA ASP A 304 11.54 7.46 -2.23
C ASP A 304 11.42 8.23 -0.90
N ASP A 305 11.23 9.55 -0.96
CA ASP A 305 10.99 10.38 0.22
C ASP A 305 9.68 10.02 0.94
N LEU A 306 8.60 9.79 0.19
CA LEU A 306 7.33 9.34 0.77
C LEU A 306 7.46 7.95 1.39
N SER A 307 8.18 7.03 0.75
CA SER A 307 8.42 5.69 1.28
C SER A 307 9.22 5.75 2.59
N ARG A 308 10.24 6.62 2.68
CA ARG A 308 10.97 6.86 3.93
C ARG A 308 10.06 7.39 5.04
N LYS A 309 9.27 8.43 4.74
CA LYS A 309 8.33 9.00 5.71
C LYS A 309 7.27 7.99 6.16
N GLN A 310 6.81 7.12 5.27
CA GLN A 310 5.87 6.06 5.62
C GLN A 310 6.50 5.10 6.64
N ASN A 311 7.73 4.65 6.39
CA ASN A 311 8.45 3.76 7.31
C ASN A 311 8.68 4.44 8.68
N ASP A 312 9.07 5.72 8.70
CA ASP A 312 9.26 6.47 9.95
C ASP A 312 7.96 6.54 10.78
N LEU A 313 6.81 6.77 10.11
CA LEU A 313 5.50 6.80 10.75
C LEU A 313 5.06 5.42 11.26
N GLU A 314 5.35 4.35 10.51
CA GLU A 314 5.08 2.98 10.93
C GLU A 314 5.89 2.61 12.19
N ASP A 315 7.16 3.02 12.23
CA ASP A 315 8.05 2.85 13.38
C ASP A 315 7.59 3.66 14.61
N ASP A 316 7.14 4.91 14.42
CA ASP A 316 6.54 5.72 15.48
C ASP A 316 5.27 5.07 16.04
N LEU A 317 4.39 4.59 15.16
CA LEU A 317 3.16 3.91 15.55
C LEU A 317 3.44 2.63 16.33
N ALA A 318 4.47 1.87 15.94
CA ALA A 318 4.90 0.68 16.67
C ALA A 318 5.43 1.03 18.08
N ARG A 319 6.23 2.10 18.21
CA ARG A 319 6.71 2.60 19.51
C ARG A 319 5.58 3.04 20.42
N ASP A 320 4.61 3.79 19.88
CA ASP A 320 3.49 4.29 20.68
C ASP A 320 2.53 3.17 21.09
N LYS A 321 2.35 2.16 20.24
CA LYS A 321 1.61 0.95 20.60
C LYS A 321 2.25 0.20 21.78
N ASP A 322 3.58 0.01 21.76
CA ASP A 322 4.31 -0.63 22.86
C ASP A 322 4.21 0.17 24.17
N LYS A 323 4.27 1.52 24.10
CA LYS A 323 4.01 2.38 25.28
C LYS A 323 2.58 2.22 25.79
N LEU A 324 1.59 2.16 24.90
CA LEU A 324 0.19 2.01 25.27
C LEU A 324 -0.05 0.67 25.98
N ASP A 325 0.54 -0.40 25.47
CA ASP A 325 0.44 -1.74 26.06
C ASP A 325 1.07 -1.77 27.46
N LYS A 326 2.25 -1.16 27.64
CA LYS A 326 2.91 -1.01 28.96
C LYS A 326 2.07 -0.20 29.95
N ASN A 327 1.46 0.89 29.51
CA ASN A 327 0.56 1.69 30.34
C ASN A 327 -0.69 0.90 30.74
N CYS A 328 -1.26 0.12 29.82
CA CYS A 328 -2.41 -0.74 30.08
C CYS A 328 -2.08 -1.81 31.13
N THR A 329 -0.92 -2.46 31.02
CA THR A 329 -0.48 -3.44 32.03
C THR A 329 -0.29 -2.79 33.40
N GLN A 330 0.35 -1.62 33.47
CA GLN A 330 0.56 -0.90 34.73
C GLN A 330 -0.76 -0.44 35.36
N GLN A 331 -1.73 0.02 34.54
CA GLN A 331 -3.05 0.43 35.03
C GLN A 331 -3.82 -0.77 35.61
N ASN A 332 -3.72 -1.94 35.00
CA ASN A 332 -4.35 -3.17 35.49
C ASN A 332 -3.72 -3.64 36.81
N GLU A 333 -2.39 -3.57 36.94
CA GLU A 333 -1.69 -3.87 38.20
C GLU A 333 -2.12 -2.92 39.32
N MET A 334 -2.19 -1.61 39.04
CA MET A 334 -2.64 -0.62 40.00
C MET A 334 -4.10 -0.86 40.42
N ARG A 335 -4.98 -1.24 39.49
CA ARG A 335 -6.38 -1.60 39.80
C ARG A 335 -6.45 -2.80 40.75
N GLN A 336 -5.69 -3.85 40.50
CA GLN A 336 -5.65 -5.02 41.39
C GLN A 336 -5.11 -4.67 42.78
N GLN A 337 -4.14 -3.77 42.87
CA GLN A 337 -3.64 -3.29 44.16
C GLN A 337 -4.71 -2.49 44.91
N LEU A 338 -5.43 -1.60 44.23
CA LEU A 338 -6.53 -0.83 44.81
C LEU A 338 -7.64 -1.75 45.34
N GLU A 339 -8.06 -2.75 44.56
CA GLU A 339 -9.07 -3.72 44.99
C GLU A 339 -8.62 -4.51 46.22
N LYS A 340 -7.34 -4.89 46.31
CA LYS A 340 -6.79 -5.54 47.52
C LYS A 340 -6.82 -4.61 48.73
N VAL A 341 -6.47 -3.34 48.56
CA VAL A 341 -6.50 -2.34 49.64
C VAL A 341 -7.92 -2.08 50.09
N GLU A 342 -8.87 -1.93 49.17
CA GLU A 342 -10.29 -1.73 49.46
C GLU A 342 -10.86 -2.91 50.25
N ASN A 343 -10.64 -4.15 49.78
CA ASN A 343 -11.07 -5.35 50.49
C ASN A 343 -10.47 -5.46 51.89
N ASN A 344 -9.19 -5.11 52.05
CA ASN A 344 -8.54 -5.11 53.36
C ASN A 344 -9.06 -4.00 54.29
N CYS A 345 -9.38 -2.83 53.74
CA CYS A 345 -9.99 -1.73 54.48
C CYS A 345 -11.37 -2.12 55.00
N ASN A 346 -12.22 -2.65 54.12
CA ASN A 346 -13.58 -3.09 54.47
C ASN A 346 -13.55 -4.14 55.60
N LYS A 347 -12.67 -5.15 55.50
CA LYS A 347 -12.50 -6.14 56.58
C LYS A 347 -12.15 -5.52 57.92
N LYS A 348 -11.23 -4.53 57.95
CA LYS A 348 -10.84 -3.86 59.19
C LYS A 348 -11.98 -3.00 59.76
N VAL A 349 -12.78 -2.38 58.90
CA VAL A 349 -13.96 -1.63 59.32
C VAL A 349 -14.96 -2.59 59.99
N ASP A 350 -15.27 -3.72 59.36
CA ASP A 350 -16.18 -4.74 59.92
C ASP A 350 -15.69 -5.26 61.29
N GLU A 351 -14.38 -5.54 61.40
CA GLU A 351 -13.75 -5.96 62.66
C GLU A 351 -13.88 -4.90 63.77
N MET A 352 -13.66 -3.63 63.42
CA MET A 352 -13.79 -2.51 64.35
C MET A 352 -15.24 -2.31 64.80
N GLU A 353 -16.21 -2.41 63.89
CA GLU A 353 -17.64 -2.30 64.22
C GLU A 353 -18.10 -3.42 65.14
N LEU A 354 -17.66 -4.66 64.90
CA LEU A 354 -17.95 -5.80 65.76
C LEU A 354 -17.33 -5.64 67.16
N ALA A 355 -16.09 -5.14 67.24
CA ALA A 355 -15.44 -4.88 68.51
C ALA A 355 -16.17 -3.79 69.32
N TRP A 356 -16.62 -2.73 68.65
CA TRP A 356 -17.32 -1.61 69.29
C TRP A 356 -18.71 -2.01 69.80
N THR A 357 -19.48 -2.72 68.98
CA THR A 357 -20.83 -3.20 69.35
C THR A 357 -20.80 -4.13 70.56
N ASN A 358 -19.81 -5.03 70.63
CA ASN A 358 -19.60 -5.88 71.79
C ASN A 358 -19.27 -5.07 73.06
N LYS A 359 -18.39 -4.06 72.96
CA LYS A 359 -18.00 -3.23 74.11
C LYS A 359 -19.14 -2.34 74.63
N ARG A 360 -20.06 -1.90 73.78
CA ARG A 360 -21.23 -1.08 74.18
C ARG A 360 -22.28 -1.87 74.98
N SER A 361 -22.26 -3.20 74.90
CA SER A 361 -23.30 -4.07 75.45
C SER A 361 -23.01 -4.61 76.86
N SER A 362 -21.76 -4.49 77.34
CA SER A 362 -21.33 -4.96 78.67
C SER A 362 -21.01 -3.77 79.60
N PHE A 363 -21.46 -3.85 80.84
CA PHE A 363 -21.16 -2.92 81.92
C PHE A 363 -20.28 -3.60 82.96
N GLU A 364 -19.22 -2.93 83.42
CA GLU A 364 -18.30 -3.43 84.44
C GLU A 364 -18.23 -2.52 85.66
N PHE A 365 -18.25 -3.11 86.86
CA PHE A 365 -18.06 -2.44 88.13
C PHE A 365 -17.07 -3.21 88.99
N VAL A 366 -16.07 -2.54 89.56
CA VAL A 366 -15.10 -3.13 90.48
C VAL A 366 -15.23 -2.50 91.85
N TRP A 367 -15.42 -3.32 92.86
CA TRP A 367 -15.56 -2.94 94.25
C TRP A 367 -14.36 -3.41 95.07
N LYS A 368 -13.62 -2.45 95.64
CA LYS A 368 -12.58 -2.71 96.63
C LYS A 368 -13.18 -2.67 98.04
N VAL A 369 -12.98 -3.74 98.81
CA VAL A 369 -13.35 -3.80 100.23
C VAL A 369 -12.07 -3.80 101.04
N GLU A 370 -11.79 -2.68 101.70
CA GLU A 370 -10.60 -2.49 102.53
C GLU A 370 -10.88 -2.78 104.02
N ASN A 371 -9.81 -2.98 104.79
CA ASN A 371 -9.87 -3.30 106.21
C ASN A 371 -10.71 -4.56 106.48
N PHE A 372 -10.53 -5.59 105.65
CA PHE A 372 -11.38 -6.77 105.62
C PHE A 372 -11.39 -7.50 106.97
N ALA A 373 -10.27 -7.56 107.69
CA ALA A 373 -10.18 -8.15 109.02
C ALA A 373 -11.14 -7.48 110.01
N ARG A 374 -11.20 -6.14 110.03
CA ARG A 374 -12.13 -5.37 110.88
C ARG A 374 -13.58 -5.60 110.45
N VAL A 375 -13.82 -5.60 109.15
CA VAL A 375 -15.14 -5.83 108.55
C VAL A 375 -15.67 -7.24 108.92
N GLN A 376 -14.81 -8.25 108.80
CA GLN A 376 -15.15 -9.63 109.15
C GLN A 376 -15.33 -9.82 110.65
N GLN A 377 -14.50 -9.20 111.48
CA GLN A 377 -14.65 -9.24 112.95
C GLN A 377 -15.98 -8.62 113.39
N SER A 378 -16.36 -7.49 112.78
CA SER A 378 -17.65 -6.85 113.02
C SER A 378 -18.82 -7.76 112.66
N ALA A 379 -18.70 -8.50 111.54
CA ALA A 379 -19.70 -9.48 111.13
C ALA A 379 -19.77 -10.69 112.07
N LYS A 380 -18.63 -11.20 112.55
CA LYS A 380 -18.57 -12.29 113.54
C LYS A 380 -19.18 -11.91 114.88
N SER A 381 -18.97 -10.68 115.33
CA SER A 381 -19.55 -10.16 116.58
C SER A 381 -21.05 -9.87 116.50
N GLY A 382 -21.65 -9.90 115.30
CA GLY A 382 -23.04 -9.51 115.06
C GLY A 382 -23.29 -7.99 115.00
N THR A 383 -22.29 -7.15 115.36
CA THR A 383 -22.42 -5.68 115.35
C THR A 383 -22.78 -5.12 113.97
N ARG A 384 -22.17 -5.65 112.92
CA ARG A 384 -22.48 -5.29 111.53
C ARG A 384 -22.23 -6.48 110.62
N THR A 385 -23.30 -7.17 110.26
CA THR A 385 -23.26 -8.44 109.51
C THR A 385 -23.11 -8.25 107.99
N VAL A 386 -23.44 -7.06 107.47
CA VAL A 386 -23.43 -6.74 106.03
C VAL A 386 -22.66 -5.45 105.72
N VAL A 387 -21.97 -5.47 104.58
CA VAL A 387 -21.29 -4.32 103.97
C VAL A 387 -21.86 -4.08 102.58
N TYR A 388 -21.99 -2.81 102.20
CA TYR A 388 -22.54 -2.40 100.92
C TYR A 388 -21.46 -1.69 100.10
N SER A 389 -21.47 -1.89 98.78
CA SER A 389 -20.74 -1.01 97.87
C SER A 389 -21.43 0.35 97.77
N ASP A 390 -20.73 1.33 97.22
CA ASP A 390 -21.39 2.53 96.70
C ASP A 390 -22.39 2.13 95.59
N PRO A 391 -23.54 2.81 95.49
CA PRO A 391 -24.47 2.59 94.40
C PRO A 391 -23.84 3.00 93.06
N PHE A 392 -24.06 2.18 92.04
CA PHE A 392 -23.62 2.41 90.67
C PHE A 392 -24.77 2.24 89.68
N TYR A 393 -24.58 2.69 88.45
CA TYR A 393 -25.57 2.60 87.38
C TYR A 393 -25.05 1.72 86.26
N SER A 394 -25.90 0.89 85.65
CA SER A 394 -25.52 0.04 84.51
C SER A 394 -25.14 0.80 83.23
N SER A 395 -25.51 2.08 83.15
CA SER A 395 -25.14 3.03 82.09
C SER A 395 -25.49 4.44 82.58
N GLU A 396 -25.14 5.49 81.83
CA GLU A 396 -25.45 6.89 82.19
C GLU A 396 -26.92 7.13 82.54
N PHE A 397 -27.84 6.42 81.89
CA PHE A 397 -29.29 6.48 82.12
C PHE A 397 -29.90 5.15 82.59
N GLY A 398 -29.06 4.25 83.10
CA GLY A 398 -29.41 2.85 83.38
C GLY A 398 -29.98 2.56 84.76
N TYR A 399 -30.01 1.27 85.13
CA TYR A 399 -30.53 0.80 86.40
C TYR A 399 -29.55 1.09 87.54
N LYS A 400 -30.06 1.58 88.67
CA LYS A 400 -29.27 1.79 89.89
C LYS A 400 -29.15 0.50 90.69
N MET A 401 -27.93 0.13 91.07
CA MET A 401 -27.60 -1.12 91.75
C MET A 401 -26.54 -0.90 92.84
N ARG A 402 -26.41 -1.85 93.76
CA ARG A 402 -25.27 -1.96 94.67
C ARG A 402 -24.95 -3.42 94.97
N LEU A 403 -23.75 -3.70 95.44
CA LEU A 403 -23.37 -5.02 95.97
C LEU A 403 -23.56 -5.06 97.49
N MET A 404 -23.94 -6.23 97.99
CA MET A 404 -24.11 -6.56 99.40
C MET A 404 -23.20 -7.73 99.74
N LEU A 405 -22.31 -7.55 100.70
CA LEU A 405 -21.35 -8.56 101.15
C LEU A 405 -21.66 -8.97 102.57
N TYR A 406 -21.67 -10.27 102.82
CA TYR A 406 -21.65 -10.86 104.16
C TYR A 406 -20.26 -11.48 104.38
N PRO A 407 -19.33 -10.75 105.03
CA PRO A 407 -17.93 -11.15 105.17
C PRO A 407 -17.73 -12.41 106.02
N ASN A 408 -18.74 -12.78 106.80
CA ASN A 408 -18.78 -13.99 107.62
C ASN A 408 -19.96 -14.90 107.23
N GLY A 409 -20.45 -14.78 106.00
CA GLY A 409 -21.51 -15.62 105.46
C GLY A 409 -22.92 -15.20 105.90
N ASN A 410 -23.91 -15.71 105.17
CA ASN A 410 -25.33 -15.48 105.41
C ASN A 410 -26.09 -16.82 105.51
N GLY A 411 -27.09 -16.89 106.39
CA GLY A 411 -27.91 -18.08 106.59
C GLY A 411 -27.10 -19.31 106.97
N ALA A 412 -27.33 -20.43 106.29
CA ALA A 412 -26.64 -21.70 106.53
C ALA A 412 -25.12 -21.66 106.26
N CYS A 413 -24.63 -20.62 105.56
CA CYS A 413 -23.22 -20.45 105.22
C CYS A 413 -22.45 -19.56 106.20
N THR A 414 -23.10 -19.13 107.29
CA THR A 414 -22.49 -18.28 108.31
C THR A 414 -21.26 -18.96 108.92
N GLY A 415 -20.15 -18.24 109.01
CA GLY A 415 -18.87 -18.70 109.55
C GLY A 415 -18.02 -19.56 108.62
N THR A 416 -18.55 -20.00 107.48
CA THR A 416 -17.85 -20.92 106.55
C THR A 416 -17.50 -20.28 105.21
N HIS A 417 -18.40 -19.46 104.67
CA HIS A 417 -18.23 -18.81 103.38
C HIS A 417 -18.39 -17.30 103.51
N LEU A 418 -17.89 -16.59 102.51
CA LEU A 418 -18.29 -15.23 102.20
C LEU A 418 -19.52 -15.31 101.27
N SER A 419 -20.54 -14.51 101.54
CA SER A 419 -21.74 -14.44 100.69
C SER A 419 -21.83 -13.09 100.01
N ILE A 420 -22.31 -13.06 98.76
CA ILE A 420 -22.46 -11.82 98.01
C ILE A 420 -23.78 -11.78 97.25
N TYR A 421 -24.39 -10.60 97.21
CA TYR A 421 -25.64 -10.35 96.52
C TYR A 421 -25.59 -9.03 95.76
N ARG A 422 -26.22 -8.99 94.58
CA ARG A 422 -26.53 -7.77 93.84
C ARG A 422 -27.92 -7.31 94.23
N GLN A 423 -28.03 -6.05 94.65
CA GLN A 423 -29.30 -5.43 95.03
C GLN A 423 -29.70 -4.33 94.05
N MET A 424 -30.95 -4.36 93.59
CA MET A 424 -31.55 -3.28 92.81
C MET A 424 -31.95 -2.14 93.73
N MET A 425 -31.67 -0.90 93.32
CA MET A 425 -32.05 0.31 94.03
C MET A 425 -32.99 1.15 93.18
N LYS A 426 -33.85 1.93 93.82
CA LYS A 426 -34.69 2.91 93.14
C LYS A 426 -33.82 3.96 92.45
N GLY A 427 -33.90 4.01 91.13
CA GLY A 427 -33.17 4.93 90.26
C GLY A 427 -34.02 6.13 89.86
N ARG A 428 -33.35 7.18 89.36
CA ARG A 428 -34.02 8.38 88.82
C ARG A 428 -34.70 8.10 87.48
N ASN A 429 -34.22 7.10 86.75
CA ASN A 429 -34.62 6.77 85.39
C ASN A 429 -35.58 5.57 85.32
N ASP A 430 -36.00 4.99 86.46
CA ASP A 430 -36.83 3.77 86.51
C ASP A 430 -38.18 3.89 85.78
N ALA A 431 -38.65 5.11 85.50
CA ALA A 431 -39.87 5.36 84.72
C ALA A 431 -39.73 5.01 83.22
N VAL A 432 -38.50 5.09 82.69
CA VAL A 432 -38.21 4.88 81.25
C VAL A 432 -37.43 3.60 80.97
N LEU A 433 -37.15 2.80 82.00
CA LEU A 433 -36.44 1.53 81.89
C LEU A 433 -37.41 0.34 81.77
N LYS A 434 -36.96 -0.74 81.11
CA LYS A 434 -37.72 -1.98 80.95
C LYS A 434 -37.75 -2.76 82.27
N TRP A 435 -38.93 -3.25 82.67
CA TRP A 435 -39.08 -4.06 83.88
C TRP A 435 -39.96 -5.28 83.62
N PRO A 436 -39.72 -6.43 84.30
CA PRO A 436 -38.60 -6.71 85.20
C PRO A 436 -37.25 -6.67 84.46
N ILE A 437 -36.16 -6.40 85.18
CA ILE A 437 -34.84 -6.30 84.56
C ILE A 437 -34.36 -7.68 84.07
N GLU A 438 -33.90 -7.73 82.83
CA GLU A 438 -33.34 -8.93 82.20
C GLU A 438 -31.85 -8.71 81.90
N TYR A 439 -31.00 -9.57 82.44
CA TYR A 439 -29.56 -9.47 82.22
C TYR A 439 -28.87 -10.81 82.49
N THR A 440 -27.69 -10.95 81.91
CA THR A 440 -26.71 -11.98 82.25
C THR A 440 -25.47 -11.30 82.79
N GLY A 441 -24.77 -11.93 83.73
CA GLY A 441 -23.58 -11.33 84.30
C GLY A 441 -22.74 -12.29 85.13
N ASP A 442 -21.58 -11.81 85.54
CA ASP A 442 -20.59 -12.54 86.31
C ASP A 442 -20.22 -11.74 87.55
N VAL A 443 -20.25 -12.40 88.71
CA VAL A 443 -19.72 -11.87 89.97
C VAL A 443 -18.41 -12.59 90.24
N THR A 444 -17.31 -11.86 90.25
CA THR A 444 -15.97 -12.41 90.31
C THR A 444 -15.21 -11.80 91.48
N ILE A 445 -14.56 -12.63 92.30
CA ILE A 445 -13.51 -12.16 93.20
C ILE A 445 -12.16 -12.31 92.53
N LEU A 446 -11.39 -11.22 92.51
CA LEU A 446 -10.14 -11.13 91.76
C LEU A 446 -8.99 -11.71 92.58
N ASP A 447 -8.34 -12.73 92.03
CA ASP A 447 -6.99 -13.16 92.42
C ASP A 447 -6.01 -11.99 92.24
N GLN A 448 -5.40 -11.56 93.34
CA GLN A 448 -4.54 -10.38 93.41
C GLN A 448 -3.05 -10.72 93.27
N LEU A 449 -2.67 -12.01 93.35
CA LEU A 449 -1.26 -12.42 93.31
C LEU A 449 -0.86 -12.93 91.93
N ASN A 450 -1.64 -13.86 91.36
CA ASN A 450 -1.30 -14.50 90.10
C ASN A 450 -2.07 -13.89 88.91
N TYR A 451 -3.11 -13.09 89.18
CA TYR A 451 -3.99 -12.48 88.18
C TYR A 451 -4.59 -13.48 87.17
N LYS A 452 -4.69 -14.76 87.54
CA LYS A 452 -5.07 -15.86 86.65
C LYS A 452 -6.21 -16.69 87.19
N GLU A 453 -6.29 -16.87 88.50
CA GLU A 453 -7.27 -17.77 89.13
C GLU A 453 -8.42 -16.99 89.77
N HIS A 454 -9.02 -16.09 89.00
CA HIS A 454 -10.23 -15.39 89.45
C HIS A 454 -11.37 -16.39 89.72
N HIS A 455 -12.11 -16.17 90.80
CA HIS A 455 -13.21 -17.06 91.20
C HIS A 455 -14.55 -16.40 90.88
N SER A 456 -15.27 -16.95 89.90
CA SER A 456 -16.47 -16.33 89.31
C SER A 456 -17.71 -17.20 89.45
N TYR A 457 -18.86 -16.57 89.66
CA TYR A 457 -20.17 -17.17 89.52
C TYR A 457 -21.04 -16.36 88.57
N LYS A 458 -21.72 -17.07 87.67
CA LYS A 458 -22.67 -16.47 86.76
C LYS A 458 -23.99 -16.15 87.46
N ILE A 459 -24.44 -14.91 87.35
CA ILE A 459 -25.73 -14.41 87.82
C ILE A 459 -26.61 -14.07 86.61
N GLU A 460 -27.78 -14.69 86.51
CA GLU A 460 -28.73 -14.47 85.42
C GLU A 460 -30.11 -14.14 85.98
N SER A 461 -30.88 -13.31 85.27
CA SER A 461 -32.25 -12.97 85.65
C SER A 461 -33.20 -14.15 85.49
N ASP A 462 -33.49 -14.88 86.56
CA ASP A 462 -34.53 -15.91 86.59
C ASP A 462 -35.92 -15.28 86.85
N LEU A 463 -36.58 -14.88 85.76
CA LEU A 463 -37.93 -14.31 85.81
C LEU A 463 -39.03 -15.34 86.08
N ILE A 464 -38.72 -16.63 86.05
CA ILE A 464 -39.70 -17.70 86.29
C ILE A 464 -39.85 -17.91 87.80
N LYS A 465 -38.73 -18.03 88.53
CA LYS A 465 -38.75 -18.32 89.97
C LYS A 465 -38.70 -17.09 90.86
N PHE A 466 -38.08 -16.01 90.40
CA PHE A 466 -37.72 -14.87 91.26
C PHE A 466 -38.13 -13.52 90.66
N ARG A 467 -39.24 -13.46 89.91
CA ARG A 467 -39.72 -12.26 89.20
C ARG A 467 -39.78 -11.00 90.08
N GLU A 468 -40.21 -11.14 91.34
CA GLU A 468 -40.33 -10.04 92.30
C GLU A 468 -38.99 -9.38 92.65
N TYR A 469 -37.88 -10.13 92.62
CA TYR A 469 -36.54 -9.62 92.91
C TYR A 469 -36.00 -8.72 91.79
N TYR A 470 -36.48 -8.94 90.57
CA TYR A 470 -36.13 -8.19 89.36
C TYR A 470 -37.18 -7.15 88.97
N ALA A 471 -38.27 -7.01 89.73
CA ALA A 471 -39.31 -6.04 89.47
C ALA A 471 -38.85 -4.60 89.75
N LYS A 472 -39.61 -3.62 89.26
CA LYS A 472 -39.33 -2.20 89.52
C LYS A 472 -39.37 -1.90 91.03
N PRO A 473 -38.33 -1.29 91.62
CA PRO A 473 -38.31 -0.95 93.03
C PRO A 473 -39.44 0.01 93.42
N ILE A 474 -40.31 -0.44 94.33
CA ILE A 474 -41.33 0.41 94.97
C ILE A 474 -40.69 1.20 96.12
N ASN A 475 -39.95 0.47 96.96
CA ASN A 475 -39.14 0.99 98.07
C ASN A 475 -37.74 1.38 97.60
N GLU A 476 -36.88 1.86 98.51
CA GLU A 476 -35.51 2.28 98.17
C GLU A 476 -34.67 1.19 97.49
N PHE A 477 -34.95 -0.08 97.78
CA PHE A 477 -34.26 -1.23 97.19
C PHE A 477 -35.12 -2.51 97.21
N ASN A 478 -34.80 -3.43 96.30
CA ASN A 478 -35.37 -4.79 96.28
C ASN A 478 -34.56 -5.74 97.17
N THR A 479 -35.01 -6.98 97.35
CA THR A 479 -34.21 -8.04 97.96
C THR A 479 -33.00 -8.38 97.08
N GLY A 480 -31.83 -8.57 97.70
CA GLY A 480 -30.60 -8.90 96.99
C GLY A 480 -30.63 -10.31 96.39
N VAL A 481 -30.06 -10.46 95.19
CA VAL A 481 -29.90 -11.73 94.48
C VAL A 481 -28.44 -12.08 94.35
N GLY A 482 -28.05 -13.31 94.69
CA GLY A 482 -26.66 -13.75 94.59
C GLY A 482 -26.42 -15.07 95.28
N PHE A 483 -25.23 -15.22 95.87
CA PHE A 483 -24.66 -16.51 96.24
C PHE A 483 -24.37 -16.56 97.76
N PRO A 484 -25.17 -17.32 98.53
CA PRO A 484 -24.89 -17.58 99.95
C PRO A 484 -23.52 -18.25 100.19
N ALA A 485 -23.12 -19.19 99.33
CA ALA A 485 -21.83 -19.87 99.40
C ALA A 485 -20.93 -19.42 98.23
N PHE A 486 -20.56 -18.13 98.19
CA PHE A 486 -19.78 -17.60 97.06
C PHE A 486 -18.34 -18.10 97.06
N ILE A 487 -17.61 -17.96 98.17
CA ILE A 487 -16.26 -18.51 98.32
C ILE A 487 -16.02 -18.91 99.78
N SER A 488 -15.36 -20.03 100.03
CA SER A 488 -15.03 -20.44 101.40
C SER A 488 -14.02 -19.47 102.02
N LEU A 489 -14.16 -19.21 103.33
CA LEU A 489 -13.24 -18.31 104.03
C LEU A 489 -11.80 -18.84 104.08
N GLU A 490 -11.63 -20.17 103.97
CA GLU A 490 -10.32 -20.82 103.83
C GLU A 490 -9.67 -20.52 102.48
N LYS A 491 -10.43 -20.60 101.38
CA LYS A 491 -9.94 -20.32 100.02
C LYS A 491 -9.68 -18.81 99.80
N LEU A 492 -10.32 -17.94 100.58
CA LEU A 492 -10.20 -16.48 100.44
C LEU A 492 -8.78 -15.95 100.71
N LYS A 493 -8.14 -16.42 101.78
CA LYS A 493 -6.85 -15.89 102.28
C LYS A 493 -5.64 -16.04 101.35
N PRO A 494 -5.39 -17.19 100.69
CA PRO A 494 -4.13 -17.40 99.98
C PRO A 494 -3.98 -16.57 98.70
N LEU A 495 -5.08 -16.25 97.99
CA LEU A 495 -5.03 -15.64 96.66
C LEU A 495 -5.84 -14.35 96.50
N TYR A 496 -6.91 -14.20 97.29
CA TYR A 496 -7.92 -13.15 97.05
C TYR A 496 -7.92 -12.04 98.09
N LEU A 497 -7.43 -12.30 99.31
CA LEU A 497 -7.27 -11.31 100.38
C LEU A 497 -5.78 -10.95 100.51
N VAL A 498 -5.40 -9.81 99.95
CA VAL A 498 -4.03 -9.27 99.96
C VAL A 498 -4.09 -7.86 100.55
N ASP A 499 -3.11 -7.50 101.40
CA ASP A 499 -3.03 -6.21 102.07
C ASP A 499 -4.34 -5.77 102.77
N ASP A 500 -5.00 -6.73 103.43
CA ASP A 500 -6.27 -6.57 104.13
C ASP A 500 -7.41 -6.02 103.24
N ALA A 501 -7.35 -6.30 101.93
CA ALA A 501 -8.37 -5.92 100.97
C ALA A 501 -8.77 -7.07 100.02
N ILE A 502 -10.02 -7.05 99.58
CA ILE A 502 -10.52 -7.91 98.49
C ILE A 502 -11.09 -7.04 97.37
N PHE A 503 -11.02 -7.54 96.13
CA PHE A 503 -11.63 -6.90 94.97
C PHE A 503 -12.69 -7.80 94.36
N ILE A 504 -13.88 -7.25 94.17
CA ILE A 504 -15.00 -7.94 93.55
C ILE A 504 -15.37 -7.19 92.27
N LYS A 505 -15.32 -7.88 91.12
CA LYS A 505 -15.84 -7.40 89.84
C LYS A 505 -17.27 -7.91 89.64
N LEU A 506 -18.15 -7.03 89.19
CA LEU A 506 -19.45 -7.37 88.63
C LEU A 506 -19.45 -6.94 87.17
N GLU A 507 -19.70 -7.90 86.27
CA GLU A 507 -19.90 -7.63 84.85
C GLU A 507 -21.34 -7.99 84.48
N ILE A 508 -22.07 -7.07 83.83
CA ILE A 508 -23.47 -7.26 83.46
C ILE A 508 -23.65 -6.91 81.98
N LYS A 509 -24.25 -7.84 81.24
CA LYS A 509 -24.76 -7.64 79.90
C LYS A 509 -26.29 -7.61 79.93
N MET A 510 -26.88 -6.51 79.49
CA MET A 510 -28.33 -6.38 79.39
C MET A 510 -28.83 -7.19 78.19
N ASN A 511 -29.94 -7.91 78.38
CA ASN A 511 -30.54 -8.79 77.36
C ASN A 511 -31.60 -8.08 76.50
#